data_AF-A0A537HLU7-F1
#
_entry.id   AF-A0A537HLU7-F1
#
_cell.length_a   1.000
_cell.length_b   1.000
_cell.length_c   1.000
_cell.angle_alpha   90.00
_cell.angle_beta   90.00
_cell.angle_gamma   90.00
#
_symmetry.space_group_name_H-M   'P 1'
#
loop_
_entity.id
_entity.type
_entity.pdbx_description
1 polymer ?
#
loop_
_entity_poly.entity_id
_entity_poly.type
_entity_poly.pdbx_seq_one_letter_code
_entity_poly.pdbx_strand_id
1 'polypeptide(L)'
;MLSGLSTEEEPRDLDTENEEVLTLYDDIKKILERYTKPEVKTKQEQPSILRETKSILPCSRILKVEIERKLVTVTVMKSDGEIYQLKIQATEE
;
A
#
# COMPACT_ATOMS: atom_id res chain seq x y z
N MET A 1 -18.98 -37.93 1.18
CA MET A 1 -18.69 -36.62 0.55
C MET A 1 -18.15 -35.68 1.64
N LEU A 2 -16.98 -35.10 1.36
CA LEU A 2 -16.32 -33.92 1.96
C LEU A 2 -16.10 -33.86 3.48
N SER A 3 -14.89 -34.28 3.88
CA SER A 3 -14.23 -33.97 5.16
C SER A 3 -13.64 -32.56 5.10
N GLY A 4 -14.11 -31.64 5.95
CA GLY A 4 -13.46 -30.37 6.22
C GLY A 4 -12.70 -30.46 7.54
N LEU A 5 -11.38 -30.69 7.48
CA LEU A 5 -10.48 -30.58 8.63
C LEU A 5 -9.96 -29.14 8.66
N SER A 6 -10.59 -28.28 9.46
CA SER A 6 -9.91 -27.11 10.03
C SER A 6 -9.30 -27.57 11.35
N THR A 7 -8.09 -28.11 11.28
CA THR A 7 -7.22 -28.25 12.47
C THR A 7 -6.68 -26.86 12.78
N GLU A 8 -7.37 -26.15 13.67
CA GLU A 8 -6.78 -25.03 14.40
C GLU A 8 -5.65 -25.62 15.25
N GLU A 9 -4.42 -25.47 14.77
CA GLU A 9 -3.23 -25.94 15.49
C GLU A 9 -2.91 -24.90 16.57
N GLU A 10 -2.88 -25.33 17.83
CA GLU A 10 -2.48 -24.47 18.96
C GLU A 10 -1.08 -23.88 18.69
N PRO A 11 -0.85 -22.58 19.01
CA PRO A 11 0.44 -21.96 18.79
C PRO A 11 1.50 -22.66 19.66
N ARG A 12 2.47 -23.29 19.00
CA ARG A 12 3.60 -23.93 19.67
C ARG A 12 4.63 -22.89 20.08
N ASP A 13 5.25 -23.10 21.22
CA ASP A 13 6.39 -22.31 21.66
C ASP A 13 7.52 -22.39 20.62
N LEU A 14 8.07 -21.23 20.28
CA LEU A 14 9.22 -21.15 19.40
C LEU A 14 10.45 -21.66 20.15
N ASP A 15 11.22 -22.52 19.50
CA ASP A 15 12.50 -22.98 20.01
C ASP A 15 13.51 -21.83 19.94
N THR A 16 13.68 -21.13 21.07
CA THR A 16 14.60 -20.00 21.19
C THR A 16 16.07 -20.40 21.22
N GLU A 17 16.38 -21.71 21.25
CA GLU A 17 17.74 -22.24 21.16
C GLU A 17 18.10 -22.63 19.72
N ASN A 18 17.12 -22.66 18.81
CA ASN A 18 17.36 -22.95 17.40
C ASN A 18 17.99 -21.75 16.67
N GLU A 19 19.15 -21.98 16.08
CA GLU A 19 19.92 -20.97 15.34
C GLU A 19 19.14 -20.37 14.14
N GLU A 20 18.28 -21.15 13.49
CA GLU A 20 17.45 -20.66 12.39
C GLU A 20 16.38 -19.65 12.87
N VAL A 21 15.80 -19.91 14.04
CA VAL A 21 14.79 -19.03 14.67
C VAL A 21 15.44 -17.73 15.12
N LEU A 22 16.65 -17.81 15.70
CA LEU A 22 17.43 -16.64 16.09
C LEU A 22 17.86 -15.80 14.89
N THR A 23 18.30 -16.44 13.80
CA THR A 23 18.68 -15.75 12.56
C THR A 23 17.48 -15.03 11.94
N LEU A 24 16.31 -15.69 11.91
CA LEU A 24 15.08 -15.10 11.41
C LEU A 24 14.66 -13.88 12.26
N TYR A 25 14.75 -13.98 13.58
CA TYR A 25 14.47 -12.86 14.49
C TYR A 25 15.41 -11.67 14.23
N ASP A 26 16.70 -11.92 14.07
CA ASP A 26 17.70 -10.89 13.77
C ASP A 26 17.48 -10.23 12.41
N ASP A 27 17.10 -11.00 11.39
CA ASP A 27 16.82 -10.45 10.07
C ASP A 27 15.54 -9.60 10.06
N ILE A 28 14.48 -10.05 10.74
CA ILE A 28 13.27 -9.24 10.95
C ILE A 28 13.62 -7.94 11.69
N LYS A 29 14.43 -8.02 12.74
CA LYS A 29 14.86 -6.85 13.51
C LYS A 29 15.66 -5.86 12.66
N LYS A 30 16.62 -6.34 11.85
CA LYS A 30 17.39 -5.50 10.89
C LYS A 30 16.47 -4.82 9.87
N ILE A 31 15.46 -5.54 9.38
CA ILE A 31 14.47 -4.99 8.44
C ILE A 31 13.69 -3.86 9.12
N LEU A 32 13.16 -4.09 10.32
CA LEU A 32 12.41 -3.09 11.09
C LEU A 32 13.27 -1.87 11.44
N GLU A 33 14.54 -2.06 11.75
CA GLU A 33 15.50 -0.96 12.00
C GLU A 33 15.75 -0.10 10.76
N ARG A 34 15.82 -0.70 9.57
CA ARG A 34 15.94 0.02 8.29
C ARG A 34 14.69 0.83 7.95
N TYR A 35 13.51 0.36 8.33
CA TYR A 35 12.26 1.10 8.13
C TYR A 35 12.04 2.21 9.18
N THR A 36 12.60 2.07 10.38
CA THR A 36 12.44 3.06 11.48
C THR A 36 13.49 4.17 11.48
N LYS A 37 14.61 4.01 10.78
CA LYS A 37 15.56 5.10 10.51
C LYS A 37 15.38 5.60 9.08
N PRO A 38 14.73 6.75 8.84
CA PRO A 38 14.74 7.37 7.52
C PRO A 38 16.18 7.83 7.23
N GLU A 39 16.93 7.04 6.45
CA GLU A 39 18.18 7.50 5.86
C GLU A 39 17.88 8.75 5.02
N VAL A 40 18.51 9.85 5.40
CA VAL A 40 18.52 11.10 4.65
C VAL A 40 19.08 10.78 3.26
N LYS A 41 18.21 10.95 2.26
CA LYS A 41 18.44 10.69 0.84
C LYS A 41 19.80 11.24 0.38
N THR A 42 20.77 10.34 0.15
CA THR A 42 21.94 10.65 -0.68
C THR A 42 21.63 10.20 -2.10
N LYS A 43 21.60 11.18 -3.00
CA LYS A 43 21.49 11.03 -4.45
C LYS A 43 22.57 10.06 -4.96
N GLN A 44 22.20 9.02 -5.70
CA GLN A 44 22.91 8.62 -6.91
C GLN A 44 22.13 7.59 -7.74
N GLU A 45 21.78 8.03 -8.95
CA GLU A 45 21.81 7.30 -10.22
C GLU A 45 21.19 5.89 -10.27
N GLN A 46 19.90 5.85 -10.60
CA GLN A 46 19.30 4.75 -11.35
C GLN A 46 18.76 5.30 -12.69
N PRO A 47 18.86 4.51 -13.77
CA PRO A 47 18.58 4.97 -15.12
C PRO A 47 17.13 5.43 -15.22
N SER A 48 16.96 6.52 -15.95
CA SER A 48 15.71 7.19 -16.30
C SER A 48 14.73 6.27 -17.02
N ILE A 49 14.10 5.36 -16.27
CA ILE A 49 12.74 4.94 -16.56
C ILE A 49 11.90 6.05 -15.96
N LEU A 50 11.33 6.89 -16.83
CA LEU A 50 10.30 7.87 -16.49
C LEU A 50 9.28 7.16 -15.60
N ARG A 51 9.43 7.31 -14.27
CA ARG A 51 8.44 6.86 -13.31
C ARG A 51 7.21 7.67 -13.66
N GLU A 52 6.24 7.05 -14.33
CA GLU A 52 4.90 7.61 -14.49
C GLU A 52 4.54 8.18 -13.14
N THR A 53 4.45 9.51 -13.09
CA THR A 53 4.26 10.22 -11.84
C THR A 53 2.82 9.93 -11.45
N LYS A 54 2.60 8.82 -10.73
CA LYS A 54 1.29 8.45 -10.19
C LYS A 54 0.81 9.65 -9.38
N SER A 55 -0.09 10.42 -9.98
CA SER A 55 -0.65 11.61 -9.37
C SER A 55 -1.73 11.14 -8.42
N ILE A 56 -1.35 10.92 -7.17
CA ILE A 56 -2.26 10.49 -6.10
C ILE A 56 -2.95 11.73 -5.55
N LEU A 57 -4.28 11.78 -5.61
CA LEU A 57 -5.08 12.78 -4.91
C LEU A 57 -5.53 12.22 -3.55
N PRO A 58 -4.95 12.65 -2.41
CA PRO A 58 -5.39 12.22 -1.08
C PRO A 58 -6.77 12.80 -0.76
N CYS A 59 -7.75 11.92 -0.54
CA CYS A 59 -9.13 12.29 -0.25
C CYS A 59 -9.62 11.59 1.02
N SER A 60 -10.41 12.29 1.84
CA SER A 60 -11.05 11.71 3.02
C SER A 60 -12.30 10.92 2.64
N ARG A 61 -13.15 11.49 1.77
CA ARG A 61 -14.46 10.91 1.45
C ARG A 61 -14.93 11.32 0.06
N ILE A 62 -15.58 10.39 -0.64
CA ILE A 62 -16.33 10.67 -1.87
C ILE A 62 -17.71 11.21 -1.49
N LEU A 63 -18.06 12.38 -2.03
CA LEU A 63 -19.33 13.07 -1.75
C LEU A 63 -20.39 12.76 -2.81
N LYS A 64 -20.01 12.80 -4.10
CA LYS A 64 -20.93 12.61 -5.23
C LYS A 64 -20.21 12.00 -6.42
N VAL A 65 -20.88 11.12 -7.15
CA VAL A 65 -20.40 10.59 -8.43
C VAL A 65 -21.49 10.81 -9.47
N GLU A 66 -21.13 11.41 -10.60
CA GLU A 66 -22.00 11.66 -11.74
C GLU A 66 -21.39 11.04 -12.98
N ILE A 67 -22.21 10.32 -13.75
CA ILE A 67 -21.76 9.63 -14.97
C ILE A 67 -22.61 10.18 -16.12
N GLU A 68 -21.94 10.82 -17.08
CA GLU A 68 -22.58 11.36 -18.27
C GLU A 68 -21.86 10.85 -19.52
N ARG A 69 -22.49 9.88 -20.20
CA ARG A 69 -21.94 9.23 -21.40
C ARG A 69 -20.53 8.65 -21.14
N LYS A 70 -19.49 9.35 -21.59
CA LYS A 70 -18.07 8.97 -21.47
C LYS A 70 -17.33 9.79 -20.41
N LEU A 71 -18.01 10.67 -19.67
CA LEU A 71 -17.45 11.51 -18.63
C LEU A 71 -17.92 11.04 -17.26
N VAL A 72 -16.97 10.74 -16.37
CA VAL A 72 -17.23 10.49 -14.95
C VAL A 72 -16.74 11.69 -14.16
N THR A 73 -17.64 12.31 -13.40
CA THR A 73 -17.33 13.40 -12.49
C THR A 73 -17.41 12.89 -11.06
N VAL A 74 -16.32 13.01 -10.30
CA VAL A 74 -16.24 12.60 -8.89
C VAL A 74 -16.01 13.82 -8.03
N THR A 75 -16.95 14.15 -7.14
CA THR A 75 -16.77 15.18 -6.13
C THR A 75 -16.29 14.54 -4.83
N VAL A 76 -15.16 14.99 -4.31
CA VAL A 76 -14.50 14.46 -3.12
C VAL A 76 -14.25 15.57 -2.11
N MET A 77 -14.15 15.20 -0.84
CA MET A 77 -13.55 16.02 0.21
C MET A 77 -12.10 15.59 0.37
N LYS A 78 -11.16 16.53 0.19
CA LYS A 78 -9.74 16.34 0.46
C LYS A 78 -9.48 16.22 1.96
N SER A 79 -8.29 15.74 2.31
CA SER A 79 -7.83 15.60 3.71
C SER A 79 -7.73 16.90 4.50
N ASP A 80 -7.60 18.04 3.82
CA ASP A 80 -7.59 19.39 4.40
C ASP A 80 -9.01 19.97 4.58
N GLY A 81 -10.05 19.22 4.19
CA GLY A 81 -11.45 19.65 4.25
C GLY A 81 -11.93 20.42 3.01
N GLU A 82 -11.05 20.68 2.03
CA GLU A 82 -11.47 21.30 0.77
C GLU A 82 -12.32 20.35 -0.09
N ILE A 83 -13.28 20.91 -0.82
CA ILE A 83 -14.05 20.16 -1.81
C ILE A 83 -13.34 20.24 -3.16
N TYR A 84 -13.14 19.09 -3.80
CA TYR A 84 -12.49 18.96 -5.09
C TYR A 84 -13.32 18.14 -6.08
N GLN A 85 -13.26 18.50 -7.36
CA GLN A 85 -14.00 17.82 -8.43
C GLN A 85 -13.03 17.21 -9.44
N LEU A 86 -13.01 15.87 -9.52
CA LEU A 86 -12.30 15.11 -10.53
C LEU A 86 -13.18 14.89 -11.75
N LYS A 87 -12.60 15.00 -12.94
CA LYS A 87 -13.24 14.68 -14.23
C LYS A 87 -12.41 13.65 -14.96
N ILE A 88 -13.00 12.50 -15.24
CA ILE A 88 -12.38 11.37 -15.91
C ILE A 88 -13.13 11.17 -17.22
N GLN A 89 -12.50 11.52 -18.33
CA GLN A 89 -13.08 11.35 -19.66
C GLN A 89 -12.51 10.07 -20.26
N ALA A 90 -13.38 9.14 -20.64
CA ALA A 90 -12.98 7.99 -21.44
C ALA A 90 -12.58 8.46 -22.84
N THR A 91 -11.39 8.07 -23.27
CA THR A 91 -10.91 8.17 -24.65
C THR A 91 -11.33 6.91 -25.41
N GLU A 92 -11.66 7.03 -26.68
CA GLU A 92 -11.85 5.86 -27.56
C GLU A 92 -10.48 5.28 -27.92
N GLU A 93 -10.25 4.05 -27.50
CA GLU A 93 -9.24 3.14 -28.08
C GLU A 93 -9.97 1.94 -28.70
#